data_AF-A0A8B6HKE9-F1
#
_entry.id   AF-A0A8B6HKE9-F1
#
_cell.length_a   1.000
_cell.length_b   1.000
_cell.length_c   1.000
_cell.angle_alpha   90.00
_cell.angle_beta   90.00
_cell.angle_gamma   90.00
#
_symmetry.space_group_name_H-M   'P 1'
#
loop_
_entity.id
_entity.type
_entity.pdbx_description
1 polymer ?
#
loop_
_entity_poly.entity_id
_entity_poly.type
_entity_poly.pdbx_seq_one_letter_code
_entity_poly.pdbx_strand_id
1 'polypeptide(L)'
;MRVPFTIYADFECFVEKIDTCQPNSSKSYTKQYQHHEPSGYCYYIKYEHKHYKSPVLYQGLNVAKTFVREMEKEMWKIYNIYKEKKDMVMTEEDKKRHETSMTCHICSKDLNGDMVRDHDHITDEKYISFSKKVGPIEMRFIDSCRFMPNSLDTLVKNLMKDQFKNTKEVFNNEHYELLLRKGVYPYEYMDSPEKLMATKLPFKEDFYSKLTGEDIDDDDYEYAKKIWKTFECKTMRDFHNLYLLN
;
A
#
# COMPACT_ATOMS: atom_id res chain seq x y z
N MET A 1 16.48 14.39 11.00
CA MET A 1 15.75 13.43 11.85
C MET A 1 14.63 12.85 11.01
N ARG A 2 14.45 11.51 10.97
CA ARG A 2 13.32 10.92 10.24
C ARG A 2 12.05 11.20 11.04
N VAL A 3 11.01 11.64 10.35
CA VAL A 3 9.68 11.81 10.94
C VAL A 3 9.09 10.39 11.11
N PRO A 4 8.61 9.98 12.30
CA PRO A 4 8.09 8.64 12.61
C PRO A 4 6.68 8.41 12.03
N PHE A 5 6.47 8.84 10.78
CA PHE A 5 5.27 8.64 10.00
C PHE A 5 5.63 7.83 8.76
N THR A 6 4.92 6.73 8.55
CA THR A 6 5.01 5.90 7.35
C THR A 6 3.64 5.86 6.69
N ILE A 7 3.59 6.18 5.40
CA ILE A 7 2.37 6.07 4.60
C ILE A 7 2.49 4.81 3.74
N TYR A 8 1.55 3.90 3.92
CA TYR A 8 1.34 2.76 3.03
C TYR A 8 0.23 3.14 2.09
N ALA A 9 0.44 2.99 0.78
CA ALA A 9 -0.56 3.31 -0.21
C ALA A 9 -0.56 2.21 -1.27
N ASP A 10 -1.76 1.89 -1.74
CA ASP A 10 -1.96 0.95 -2.82
C ASP A 10 -2.95 1.51 -3.84
N PHE A 11 -2.78 1.10 -5.09
CA PHE A 11 -3.59 1.54 -6.22
C PHE A 11 -4.15 0.35 -6.94
N GLU A 12 -5.41 0.49 -7.34
CA GLU A 12 -6.00 -0.40 -8.31
C GLU A 12 -6.19 0.33 -9.63
N CYS A 13 -6.21 -0.43 -10.72
CA CYS A 13 -6.38 0.10 -12.07
C CYS A 13 -7.54 -0.60 -12.78
N PHE A 14 -8.22 0.13 -13.65
CA PHE A 14 -8.96 -0.47 -14.74
C PHE A 14 -7.98 -0.97 -15.79
N VAL A 15 -8.26 -2.16 -16.30
CA VAL A 15 -7.40 -2.85 -17.24
C VAL A 15 -8.07 -2.87 -18.61
N GLU A 16 -7.99 -1.74 -19.31
CA GLU A 16 -8.60 -1.55 -20.63
C GLU A 16 -7.85 -2.39 -21.67
N LYS A 17 -8.59 -3.14 -22.48
CA LYS A 17 -8.01 -4.01 -23.51
C LYS A 17 -7.61 -3.17 -24.72
N ILE A 18 -6.37 -3.31 -25.17
CA ILE A 18 -5.88 -2.65 -26.38
C ILE A 18 -6.02 -3.61 -27.56
N ASP A 19 -6.96 -3.29 -28.45
CA ASP A 19 -7.04 -3.96 -29.74
C ASP A 19 -5.79 -3.64 -30.56
N THR A 20 -5.02 -4.67 -30.84
CA THR A 20 -3.75 -4.54 -31.55
C THR A 20 -3.76 -5.50 -32.72
N CYS A 21 -3.42 -4.97 -33.91
CA CYS A 21 -3.33 -5.71 -35.17
C CYS A 21 -2.48 -6.98 -35.02
N GLN A 22 -2.77 -7.98 -35.86
CA GLN A 22 -2.01 -9.23 -35.84
C GLN A 22 -0.51 -8.97 -36.01
N PRO A 23 0.32 -9.65 -35.23
CA PRO A 23 1.75 -9.44 -35.29
C PRO A 23 2.38 -9.97 -36.58
N ASN A 24 3.36 -9.22 -37.09
CA ASN A 24 4.18 -9.65 -38.21
C ASN A 24 5.19 -10.71 -37.73
N SER A 25 5.14 -11.92 -38.30
CA SER A 25 6.01 -13.06 -37.95
C SER A 25 7.52 -12.81 -38.18
N SER A 26 7.88 -11.70 -38.83
CA SER A 26 9.24 -11.39 -39.26
C SER A 26 10.01 -10.45 -38.31
N LYS A 27 9.39 -9.97 -37.23
CA LYS A 27 10.02 -9.04 -36.26
C LYS A 27 9.65 -9.43 -34.84
N SER A 28 10.58 -9.29 -33.89
CA SER A 28 10.20 -9.27 -32.47
C SER A 28 9.44 -7.97 -32.19
N TYR A 29 8.34 -8.07 -31.47
CA TYR A 29 7.53 -6.94 -31.02
C TYR A 29 7.08 -7.22 -29.59
N THR A 30 7.08 -6.18 -28.76
CA THR A 30 6.37 -6.21 -27.47
C THR A 30 4.97 -5.70 -27.73
N LYS A 31 3.96 -6.57 -27.56
CA LYS A 31 2.56 -6.20 -27.79
C LYS A 31 2.00 -5.61 -26.49
N GLN A 32 1.85 -4.29 -26.44
CA GLN A 32 1.07 -3.67 -25.38
C GLN A 32 -0.38 -4.13 -25.56
N TYR A 33 -0.86 -4.98 -24.65
CA TYR A 33 -2.18 -5.61 -24.76
C TYR A 33 -3.22 -4.99 -23.83
N GLN A 34 -2.76 -4.24 -22.82
CA GLN A 34 -3.59 -3.56 -21.84
C GLN A 34 -3.10 -2.14 -21.57
N HIS A 35 -4.06 -1.25 -21.31
CA HIS A 35 -3.87 0.11 -20.81
C HIS A 35 -4.39 0.16 -19.37
N HIS A 36 -3.54 0.59 -18.44
CA HIS A 36 -3.89 0.64 -17.02
C HIS A 36 -4.27 2.08 -16.64
N GLU A 37 -5.55 2.29 -16.33
CA GLU A 37 -6.02 3.57 -15.79
C GLU A 37 -6.28 3.43 -14.29
N PRO A 38 -5.63 4.20 -13.41
CA PRO A 38 -5.89 4.14 -11.98
C PRO A 38 -7.38 4.33 -11.65
N SER A 39 -7.99 3.31 -11.04
CA SER A 39 -9.41 3.26 -10.70
C SER A 39 -9.68 3.79 -9.30
N GLY A 40 -8.76 3.56 -8.37
CA GLY A 40 -8.82 4.05 -7.00
C GLY A 40 -7.50 3.87 -6.26
N TYR A 41 -7.42 4.44 -5.07
CA TYR A 41 -6.32 4.19 -4.14
C TYR A 41 -6.84 4.07 -2.72
N CYS A 42 -6.08 3.38 -1.90
CA CYS A 42 -6.18 3.43 -0.44
C CYS A 42 -4.83 3.86 0.12
N TYR A 43 -4.83 4.66 1.19
CA TYR A 43 -3.63 4.86 1.98
C TYR A 43 -3.90 4.82 3.48
N TYR A 44 -2.97 4.21 4.20
CA TYR A 44 -2.94 4.14 5.66
C TYR A 44 -1.68 4.81 6.19
N ILE A 45 -1.84 5.62 7.24
CA ILE A 45 -0.73 6.35 7.86
C ILE A 45 -0.45 5.73 9.23
N LYS A 46 0.70 5.07 9.35
CA LYS A 46 1.20 4.59 10.63
C LYS A 46 2.05 5.68 11.29
N TYR A 47 1.69 5.99 12.54
CA TYR A 47 2.47 6.84 13.42
C TYR A 47 2.98 5.99 14.59
N GLU A 48 4.25 6.12 14.94
CA GLU A 48 4.93 5.28 15.94
C GLU A 48 4.26 5.31 17.32
N HIS A 49 3.75 6.48 17.72
CA HIS A 49 3.30 6.68 19.11
C HIS A 49 1.81 6.41 19.35
N LYS A 50 0.97 6.39 18.30
CA LYS A 50 -0.48 6.12 18.42
C LYS A 50 -1.13 5.93 17.05
N HIS A 51 -2.36 5.44 17.05
CA HIS A 51 -3.25 5.55 15.90
C HIS A 51 -3.40 7.03 15.48
N TYR A 52 -3.16 7.30 14.20
CA TYR A 52 -3.27 8.64 13.63
C TYR A 52 -4.67 8.90 13.07
N LYS A 53 -5.09 8.10 12.08
CA LYS A 53 -6.42 8.15 11.46
C LYS A 53 -6.74 6.83 10.75
N SER A 54 -8.03 6.59 10.51
CA SER A 54 -8.50 5.47 9.69
C SER A 54 -7.96 5.57 8.25
N PRO A 55 -7.80 4.42 7.55
CA PRO A 55 -7.39 4.42 6.14
C PRO A 55 -8.28 5.32 5.28
N VAL A 56 -7.67 5.97 4.29
CA VAL A 56 -8.38 6.85 3.37
C VAL A 56 -8.48 6.17 2.01
N LEU A 57 -9.71 5.90 1.61
CA LEU A 57 -10.02 5.34 0.32
C LEU A 57 -10.56 6.43 -0.61
N TYR A 58 -10.10 6.43 -1.85
CA TYR A 58 -10.62 7.31 -2.90
C TYR A 58 -10.82 6.54 -4.19
N GLN A 59 -11.98 6.77 -4.80
CA GLN A 59 -12.31 6.31 -6.13
C GLN A 59 -12.97 7.47 -6.88
N GLY A 60 -12.56 7.70 -8.13
CA GLY A 60 -13.15 8.75 -8.95
C GLY A 60 -12.21 9.22 -10.04
N LEU A 61 -12.50 10.39 -10.61
CA LEU A 61 -11.69 10.94 -11.69
C LEU A 61 -10.33 11.44 -11.17
N ASN A 62 -9.33 11.39 -12.04
CA ASN A 62 -7.98 11.91 -11.78
C ASN A 62 -7.31 11.31 -10.53
N VAL A 63 -7.48 10.01 -10.29
CA VAL A 63 -7.00 9.27 -9.10
C VAL A 63 -5.57 9.63 -8.72
N ALA A 64 -4.61 9.52 -9.64
CA ALA A 64 -3.20 9.83 -9.37
C ALA A 64 -2.97 11.30 -8.96
N LYS A 65 -3.66 12.25 -9.61
CA LYS A 65 -3.56 13.67 -9.28
C LYS A 65 -4.17 13.98 -7.91
N THR A 66 -5.32 13.38 -7.61
CA THR A 66 -5.96 13.51 -6.29
C THR A 66 -5.08 12.91 -5.21
N PHE A 67 -4.47 11.75 -5.45
CA PHE A 67 -3.51 11.14 -4.54
C PHE A 67 -2.36 12.09 -4.18
N VAL A 68 -1.69 12.67 -5.18
CA VAL A 68 -0.57 13.59 -4.93
C VAL A 68 -1.01 14.82 -4.12
N ARG A 69 -2.21 15.35 -4.40
CA ARG A 69 -2.78 16.47 -3.63
C ARG A 69 -3.09 16.08 -2.19
N GLU A 70 -3.66 14.91 -1.95
CA GLU A 70 -3.91 14.41 -0.60
C GLU A 70 -2.61 14.15 0.15
N MET A 71 -1.57 13.61 -0.50
CA MET A 71 -0.24 13.45 0.11
C MET A 71 0.35 14.80 0.52
N GLU A 72 0.25 15.84 -0.30
CA GLU A 72 0.69 17.19 0.07
C GLU A 72 -0.07 17.75 1.28
N LYS A 73 -1.38 17.53 1.35
CA LYS A 73 -2.21 17.93 2.51
C LYS A 73 -1.77 17.19 3.78
N GLU A 74 -1.52 15.90 3.69
CA GLU A 74 -1.05 15.09 4.83
C GLU A 74 0.34 15.53 5.28
N MET A 75 1.25 15.86 4.36
CA MET A 75 2.55 16.44 4.71
C MET A 75 2.42 17.73 5.52
N TRP A 76 1.52 18.62 5.14
CA TRP A 76 1.27 19.86 5.90
C TRP A 76 0.67 19.59 7.29
N LYS A 77 -0.24 18.62 7.41
CA LYS A 77 -0.80 18.22 8.72
C LYS A 77 0.29 17.65 9.63
N ILE A 78 1.11 16.73 9.12
CA ILE A 78 2.24 16.15 9.84
C ILE A 78 3.22 17.25 10.23
N TYR A 79 3.52 18.18 9.33
CA TYR A 79 4.38 19.32 9.62
C TYR A 79 3.87 20.16 10.78
N ASN A 80 2.58 20.48 10.81
CA ASN A 80 2.00 21.28 11.89
C ASN A 80 2.07 20.55 13.25
N ILE A 81 1.90 19.23 13.27
CA ILE A 81 2.07 18.41 14.48
C ILE A 81 3.51 18.52 15.02
N TYR A 82 4.51 18.54 14.15
CA TYR A 82 5.92 18.68 14.55
C TYR A 82 6.35 20.11 14.85
N LYS A 83 5.66 21.10 14.25
CA LYS A 83 5.91 22.51 14.51
C LYS A 83 5.54 22.87 15.95
N GLU A 84 4.53 22.21 16.52
CA GLU A 84 4.19 22.34 17.94
C GLU A 84 5.30 21.73 18.80
N LYS A 85 6.16 22.58 19.35
CA LYS A 85 7.16 22.15 20.34
C LYS A 85 6.43 21.65 21.59
N LYS A 86 6.41 20.33 21.79
CA LYS A 86 6.19 19.80 23.15
C LYS A 86 7.46 20.03 23.94
N ASP A 87 7.33 20.74 25.06
CA ASP A 87 8.45 20.93 25.97
C ASP A 87 8.96 19.57 26.46
N MET A 88 10.27 19.42 26.44
CA MET A 88 10.93 18.22 26.94
C MET A 88 10.82 18.23 28.46
N VAL A 89 9.99 17.34 29.01
CA VAL A 89 9.93 17.12 30.47
C VAL A 89 11.13 16.24 30.83
N MET A 90 12.27 16.86 31.15
CA MET A 90 13.43 16.14 31.70
C MET A 90 13.32 16.09 33.21
N THR A 91 13.40 14.88 33.78
CA THR A 91 13.63 14.74 35.22
C THR A 91 15.09 15.05 35.55
N GLU A 92 15.38 15.39 36.81
CA GLU A 92 16.77 15.64 37.26
C GLU A 92 17.69 14.40 37.10
N GLU A 93 17.10 13.20 37.07
CA GLU A 93 17.83 11.95 36.81
C GLU A 93 18.20 11.80 35.33
N ASP A 94 17.35 12.24 34.41
CA ASP A 94 17.62 12.18 32.96
C ASP A 94 18.72 13.16 32.54
N LYS A 95 18.80 14.32 33.20
CA LYS A 95 19.91 15.28 33.01
C LYS A 95 21.24 14.68 33.41
N LYS A 96 21.32 14.07 34.60
CA LYS A 96 22.53 13.39 35.07
C LYS A 96 22.96 12.26 34.13
N ARG A 97 22.00 11.47 33.63
CA ARG A 97 22.26 10.36 32.69
C ARG A 97 22.81 10.84 31.35
N HIS A 98 22.32 11.97 30.85
CA HIS A 98 22.78 12.57 29.62
C HIS A 98 24.21 13.13 29.76
N GLU A 99 24.49 13.81 30.85
CA GLU A 99 25.80 14.44 31.14
C GLU A 99 26.93 13.41 31.32
N THR A 100 26.61 12.21 31.81
CA THR A 100 27.61 11.16 32.06
C THR A 100 27.78 10.15 30.91
N SER A 101 27.04 10.28 29.81
CA SER A 101 27.02 9.27 28.74
C SER A 101 28.11 9.55 27.70
N MET A 102 29.12 8.67 27.63
CA MET A 102 30.19 8.72 26.62
C MET A 102 29.94 7.80 25.41
N THR A 103 28.81 7.08 25.42
CA THR A 103 28.47 6.03 24.45
C THR A 103 27.10 6.29 23.84
N CYS A 104 26.95 6.04 22.54
CA CYS A 104 25.69 6.23 21.84
C CYS A 104 24.60 5.28 22.40
N HIS A 105 23.48 5.79 22.91
CA HIS A 105 22.39 4.97 23.46
C HIS A 105 21.68 4.07 22.43
N ILE A 106 21.92 4.29 21.14
CA ILE A 106 21.32 3.50 20.05
C ILE A 106 22.23 2.33 19.65
N CYS A 107 23.54 2.52 19.65
CA CYS A 107 24.49 1.54 19.12
C CYS A 107 25.64 1.16 20.07
N SER A 108 25.65 1.73 21.27
CA SER A 108 26.59 1.45 22.39
C SER A 108 28.08 1.64 22.05
N LYS A 109 28.40 2.40 21.00
CA LYS A 109 29.77 2.72 20.60
C LYS A 109 30.19 4.13 21.05
N ASP A 110 31.50 4.32 21.20
CA ASP A 110 32.10 5.65 21.46
C ASP A 110 31.87 6.59 20.27
N LEU A 111 31.53 7.84 20.58
CA LEU A 111 31.22 8.87 19.58
C LEU A 111 32.51 9.48 18.99
N ASN A 112 33.39 8.67 18.39
CA ASN A 112 34.48 9.16 17.53
C ASN A 112 34.03 9.10 16.06
N GLY A 113 33.93 10.27 15.46
CA GLY A 113 33.22 10.50 14.20
C GLY A 113 33.83 9.83 12.98
N ASP A 114 32.96 9.22 12.18
CA ASP A 114 32.86 9.43 10.74
C ASP A 114 31.47 8.97 10.26
N MET A 115 30.88 9.71 9.31
CA MET A 115 29.57 9.40 8.73
C MET A 115 29.74 8.92 7.28
N VAL A 116 29.39 7.66 7.00
CA VAL A 116 29.35 7.10 5.64
C VAL A 116 27.90 6.97 5.17
N ARG A 117 27.64 7.25 3.89
CA ARG A 117 26.33 7.04 3.26
C ARG A 117 26.30 5.67 2.60
N ASP A 118 25.38 4.82 3.01
CA ASP A 118 25.06 3.59 2.30
C ASP A 118 24.34 3.91 0.98
N HIS A 119 24.74 3.22 -0.07
CA HIS A 119 24.01 3.09 -1.33
C HIS A 119 24.01 1.62 -1.74
N ASP A 120 22.89 1.17 -2.32
CA ASP A 120 22.69 -0.21 -2.78
C ASP A 120 23.12 -0.35 -4.26
N HIS A 121 23.65 -1.52 -4.61
CA HIS A 121 24.32 -1.84 -5.87
C HIS A 121 23.64 -2.98 -6.65
N ILE A 122 22.32 -3.13 -6.55
CA ILE A 122 21.64 -4.25 -7.22
C ILE A 122 20.42 -3.79 -8.02
N THR A 123 20.51 -4.07 -9.33
CA THR A 123 19.51 -4.00 -10.42
C THR A 123 19.52 -2.78 -11.35
N ASP A 124 19.25 -3.07 -12.62
CA ASP A 124 19.28 -2.15 -13.77
C ASP A 124 18.06 -1.22 -13.86
N GLU A 125 17.35 -1.00 -12.74
CA GLU A 125 16.28 0.00 -12.62
C GLU A 125 16.82 1.29 -12.00
N LYS A 126 16.77 2.40 -12.75
CA LYS A 126 17.44 3.65 -12.41
C LYS A 126 16.84 4.42 -11.22
N TYR A 127 15.68 4.02 -10.69
CA TYR A 127 14.97 4.77 -9.63
C TYR A 127 14.30 3.85 -8.60
N ILE A 128 14.95 3.61 -7.46
CA ILE A 128 14.47 2.79 -6.33
C ILE A 128 13.53 3.60 -5.40
N SER A 129 13.64 4.92 -5.45
CA SER A 129 12.80 5.86 -4.72
C SER A 129 12.83 7.21 -5.40
N PHE A 130 11.81 8.02 -5.17
CA PHE A 130 11.86 9.43 -5.48
C PHE A 130 11.40 10.24 -4.29
N SER A 131 11.94 11.44 -4.14
CA SER A 131 11.61 12.35 -3.05
C SER A 131 10.87 13.57 -3.56
N LYS A 132 9.86 14.01 -2.79
CA LYS A 132 9.17 15.28 -3.00
C LYS A 132 9.31 16.14 -1.75
N LYS A 133 9.83 17.35 -1.91
CA LYS A 133 9.88 18.35 -0.84
C LYS A 133 8.60 19.18 -0.84
N VAL A 134 7.99 19.33 0.32
CA VAL A 134 6.85 20.21 0.57
C VAL A 134 7.18 21.03 1.81
N GLY A 135 7.56 22.29 1.60
CA GLY A 135 8.11 23.14 2.66
C GLY A 135 9.38 22.52 3.27
N PRO A 136 9.47 22.39 4.61
CA PRO A 136 10.64 21.83 5.29
C PRO A 136 10.60 20.30 5.41
N ILE A 137 9.56 19.63 4.93
CA ILE A 137 9.45 18.16 4.95
C ILE A 137 9.78 17.59 3.58
N GLU A 138 10.52 16.48 3.59
CA GLU A 138 10.78 15.65 2.43
C GLU A 138 10.02 14.32 2.59
N MET A 139 9.15 14.00 1.65
CA MET A 139 8.50 12.71 1.53
C MET A 139 9.29 11.86 0.53
N ARG A 140 9.62 10.62 0.92
CA ARG A 140 10.28 9.65 0.06
C ARG A 140 9.31 8.53 -0.30
N PHE A 141 9.07 8.34 -1.58
CA PHE A 141 8.31 7.23 -2.12
C PHE A 141 9.25 6.04 -2.32
N ILE A 142 8.83 4.89 -1.82
CA ILE A 142 9.63 3.66 -1.80
C ILE A 142 8.79 2.56 -2.42
N ASP A 143 9.36 1.82 -3.36
CA ASP A 143 8.74 0.62 -3.92
C ASP A 143 8.88 -0.55 -2.94
N SER A 144 7.75 -1.07 -2.45
CA SER A 144 7.71 -2.16 -1.47
C SER A 144 8.22 -3.49 -2.02
N CYS A 145 8.03 -3.77 -3.32
CA CYS A 145 8.49 -5.01 -3.96
C CYS A 145 10.01 -5.16 -3.94
N ARG A 146 10.74 -4.04 -3.86
CA ARG A 146 12.20 -4.03 -3.71
C ARG A 146 12.68 -4.43 -2.32
N PHE A 147 11.86 -4.23 -1.28
CA PHE A 147 12.19 -4.60 0.10
C PHE A 147 11.64 -5.97 0.48
N MET A 148 10.52 -6.38 -0.13
CA MET A 148 9.85 -7.64 0.11
C MET A 148 9.60 -8.34 -1.24
N PRO A 149 10.58 -9.12 -1.74
CA PRO A 149 10.51 -9.69 -3.10
C PRO A 149 9.54 -10.88 -3.23
N ASN A 150 8.88 -11.29 -2.14
CA ASN A 150 7.91 -12.38 -2.15
C ASN A 150 6.50 -11.86 -2.42
N SER A 151 5.65 -12.72 -2.98
CA SER A 151 4.25 -12.39 -3.21
C SER A 151 3.51 -12.11 -1.90
N LEU A 152 2.50 -11.23 -1.94
CA LEU A 152 1.66 -10.93 -0.78
C LEU A 152 1.04 -12.21 -0.18
N ASP A 153 0.64 -13.16 -1.02
CA ASP A 153 0.09 -14.44 -0.57
C ASP A 153 1.08 -15.23 0.30
N THR A 154 2.35 -15.28 -0.13
CA THR A 154 3.43 -15.91 0.64
C THR A 154 3.69 -15.17 1.95
N LEU A 155 3.69 -13.84 1.94
CA LEU A 155 3.95 -13.03 3.13
C LEU A 155 2.86 -13.21 4.19
N VAL A 156 1.59 -13.19 3.77
CA VAL A 156 0.43 -13.35 4.65
C VAL A 156 0.40 -14.74 5.31
N LYS A 157 0.74 -15.80 4.58
CA LYS A 157 0.82 -17.17 5.11
C LYS A 157 1.90 -17.36 6.20
N ASN A 158 2.92 -16.50 6.23
CA ASN A 158 3.99 -16.54 7.22
C ASN A 158 3.66 -15.76 8.50
N LEU A 159 2.52 -15.09 8.56
CA LEU A 159 2.10 -14.30 9.72
C LEU A 159 1.09 -15.07 10.59
N MET A 160 1.28 -15.02 11.90
CA MET A 160 0.29 -15.50 12.87
C MET A 160 -0.88 -14.51 12.96
N LYS A 161 -2.07 -15.01 13.33
CA LYS A 161 -3.29 -14.19 13.39
C LYS A 161 -3.14 -12.94 14.26
N ASP A 162 -2.40 -12.98 15.35
CA ASP A 162 -2.19 -11.84 16.25
C ASP A 162 -1.23 -10.76 15.70
N GLN A 163 -0.54 -11.05 14.59
CA GLN A 163 0.38 -10.12 13.94
C GLN A 163 -0.30 -9.12 13.01
N PHE A 164 -1.57 -9.35 12.62
CA PHE A 164 -2.39 -8.45 11.79
C PHE A 164 -2.98 -7.27 12.61
N LYS A 165 -2.14 -6.61 13.40
CA LYS A 165 -2.54 -5.56 14.35
C LYS A 165 -3.29 -4.41 13.68
N ASN A 166 -2.81 -3.96 12.51
CA ASN A 166 -3.42 -2.84 11.80
C ASN A 166 -4.79 -3.23 11.21
N THR A 167 -4.93 -4.42 10.63
CA THR A 167 -6.21 -4.94 10.11
C THR A 167 -7.24 -5.08 11.25
N LYS A 168 -6.81 -5.54 12.42
CA LYS A 168 -7.67 -5.66 13.61
C LYS A 168 -8.18 -4.31 14.14
N GLU A 169 -7.43 -3.23 13.96
CA GLU A 169 -7.86 -1.88 14.35
C GLU A 169 -8.95 -1.34 13.41
N VAL A 170 -9.00 -1.80 12.16
CA VAL A 170 -9.93 -1.31 11.13
C VAL A 170 -11.22 -2.12 11.08
N PHE A 171 -11.15 -3.44 11.29
CA PHE A 171 -12.27 -4.35 11.10
C PHE A 171 -12.74 -4.99 12.41
N ASN A 172 -14.05 -5.28 12.50
CA ASN A 172 -14.62 -6.03 13.61
C ASN A 172 -14.14 -7.51 13.58
N ASN A 173 -14.37 -8.27 14.66
CA ASN A 173 -13.86 -9.65 14.76
C ASN A 173 -14.35 -10.59 13.66
N GLU A 174 -15.59 -10.45 13.19
CA GLU A 174 -16.14 -11.33 12.14
C GLU A 174 -15.48 -11.05 10.78
N HIS A 175 -15.36 -9.77 10.42
CA HIS A 175 -14.72 -9.33 9.19
C HIS A 175 -13.22 -9.61 9.21
N TYR A 176 -12.58 -9.38 10.36
CA TYR A 176 -11.15 -9.58 10.56
C TYR A 176 -10.69 -10.97 10.18
N GLU A 177 -11.38 -12.03 10.63
CA GLU A 177 -11.00 -13.41 10.36
C GLU A 177 -11.03 -13.77 8.87
N LEU A 178 -11.87 -13.10 8.09
CA LEU A 178 -11.90 -13.29 6.64
C LEU A 178 -10.70 -12.62 5.98
N LEU A 179 -10.28 -11.47 6.49
CA LEU A 179 -9.24 -10.62 5.91
C LEU A 179 -7.79 -11.06 6.21
N LEU A 180 -7.60 -12.22 6.85
CA LEU A 180 -6.27 -12.80 7.16
C LEU A 180 -5.63 -13.57 6.00
N ARG A 181 -6.21 -13.49 4.80
CA ARG A 181 -5.66 -14.08 3.58
C ARG A 181 -5.67 -13.04 2.45
N LYS A 182 -4.83 -13.25 1.43
CA LYS A 182 -4.87 -12.45 0.22
C LYS A 182 -6.28 -12.50 -0.39
N GLY A 183 -6.82 -11.34 -0.74
CA GLY A 183 -8.10 -11.23 -1.44
C GLY A 183 -8.01 -11.74 -2.88
N VAL A 184 -9.16 -12.06 -3.46
CA VAL A 184 -9.27 -12.46 -4.87
C VAL A 184 -10.03 -11.39 -5.64
N TYR A 185 -9.54 -11.04 -6.83
CA TYR A 185 -10.03 -9.89 -7.58
C TYR A 185 -10.04 -10.14 -9.09
N PRO A 186 -11.14 -9.79 -9.80
CA PRO A 186 -11.29 -10.10 -11.22
C PRO A 186 -10.69 -9.00 -12.10
N TYR A 187 -9.36 -8.96 -12.21
CA TYR A 187 -8.64 -7.90 -12.92
C TYR A 187 -9.06 -7.74 -14.39
N GLU A 188 -9.21 -8.84 -15.14
CA GLU A 188 -9.60 -8.81 -16.57
C GLU A 188 -11.06 -8.36 -16.80
N TYR A 189 -11.92 -8.52 -15.80
CA TYR A 189 -13.30 -8.04 -15.81
C TYR A 189 -13.39 -6.55 -15.49
N MET A 190 -12.50 -6.05 -14.64
CA MET A 190 -12.44 -4.66 -14.19
C MET A 190 -11.73 -3.79 -15.22
N ASP A 191 -12.32 -3.72 -16.42
CA ASP A 191 -11.78 -3.01 -17.58
C ASP A 191 -12.35 -1.61 -17.78
N SER A 192 -13.34 -1.20 -16.99
CA SER A 192 -14.03 0.07 -17.19
C SER A 192 -14.77 0.56 -15.92
N PRO A 193 -14.97 1.88 -15.75
CA PRO A 193 -15.67 2.44 -14.60
C PRO A 193 -17.12 1.96 -14.44
N GLU A 194 -17.79 1.60 -15.53
CA GLU A 194 -19.17 1.10 -15.54
C GLU A 194 -19.29 -0.23 -14.77
N LYS A 195 -18.23 -1.04 -14.77
CA LYS A 195 -18.17 -2.32 -14.04
C LYS A 195 -18.37 -2.16 -12.55
N LEU A 196 -17.98 -1.01 -11.99
CA LEU A 196 -18.20 -0.70 -10.58
C LEU A 196 -19.69 -0.64 -10.20
N MET A 197 -20.57 -0.36 -11.17
CA MET A 197 -22.02 -0.29 -10.93
C MET A 197 -22.69 -1.67 -10.99
N ALA A 198 -21.96 -2.73 -11.38
CA ALA A 198 -22.52 -4.07 -11.43
C ALA A 198 -22.99 -4.50 -10.03
N THR A 199 -24.22 -5.02 -9.94
CA THR A 199 -24.90 -5.37 -8.68
C THR A 199 -24.73 -6.83 -8.26
N LYS A 200 -23.90 -7.57 -9.01
CA LYS A 200 -23.61 -8.98 -8.76
C LYS A 200 -22.10 -9.18 -8.86
N LEU A 201 -21.61 -10.14 -8.08
CA LEU A 201 -20.27 -10.66 -8.27
C LEU A 201 -20.16 -11.26 -9.69
N PRO A 202 -19.05 -11.04 -10.41
CA PRO A 202 -18.80 -11.63 -11.73
C PRO A 202 -18.83 -13.15 -11.66
N PHE A 203 -19.06 -13.79 -12.80
CA PHE A 203 -19.04 -15.25 -12.85
C PHE A 203 -17.61 -15.76 -12.68
N LYS A 204 -17.45 -17.06 -12.40
CA LYS A 204 -16.14 -17.66 -12.13
C LYS A 204 -15.17 -17.44 -13.29
N GLU A 205 -15.67 -17.50 -14.51
CA GLU A 205 -14.92 -17.33 -15.76
C GLU A 205 -14.39 -15.90 -15.93
N ASP A 206 -15.04 -14.91 -15.31
CA ASP A 206 -14.61 -13.51 -15.34
C ASP A 206 -13.39 -13.23 -14.44
N PHE A 207 -12.96 -14.20 -13.62
CA PHE A 207 -11.75 -14.12 -12.80
C PHE A 207 -10.51 -14.70 -13.50
N TYR A 208 -10.63 -15.17 -14.75
CA TYR A 208 -9.50 -15.66 -15.52
C TYR A 208 -8.37 -14.63 -15.59
N SER A 209 -7.14 -15.08 -15.36
CA SER A 209 -5.94 -14.24 -15.38
C SER A 209 -5.12 -14.54 -16.62
N LYS A 210 -4.98 -13.58 -17.54
CA LYS A 210 -4.08 -13.72 -18.70
C LYS A 210 -2.61 -13.75 -18.31
N LEU A 211 -2.26 -13.17 -17.17
CA LEU A 211 -0.88 -13.12 -16.68
C LEU A 211 -0.38 -14.51 -16.30
N THR A 212 -1.22 -15.31 -15.64
CA THR A 212 -0.91 -16.69 -15.24
C THR A 212 -1.42 -17.71 -16.25
N GLY A 213 -2.40 -17.35 -17.08
CA GLY A 213 -3.06 -18.24 -18.02
C GLY A 213 -4.04 -19.20 -17.35
N GLU A 214 -4.48 -18.89 -16.13
CA GLU A 214 -5.23 -19.80 -15.26
C GLU A 214 -6.58 -19.19 -14.85
N ASP A 215 -7.58 -20.06 -14.69
CA ASP A 215 -8.84 -19.75 -14.04
C ASP A 215 -8.66 -19.67 -12.52
N ILE A 216 -9.55 -18.93 -11.85
CA ILE A 216 -9.66 -18.98 -10.39
C ILE A 216 -10.01 -20.40 -9.91
N ASP A 217 -9.44 -20.82 -8.80
CA ASP A 217 -9.84 -22.08 -8.17
C ASP A 217 -11.23 -21.99 -7.50
N ASP A 218 -11.84 -23.13 -7.23
CA ASP A 218 -13.18 -23.18 -6.62
C ASP A 218 -13.21 -22.57 -5.21
N ASP A 219 -12.16 -22.81 -4.41
CA ASP A 219 -12.09 -22.35 -3.01
C ASP A 219 -11.97 -20.82 -2.93
N ASP A 220 -11.22 -20.22 -3.85
CA ASP A 220 -11.01 -18.78 -4.00
C ASP A 220 -12.27 -18.09 -4.50
N TYR A 221 -13.02 -18.73 -5.41
CA TYR A 221 -14.30 -18.20 -5.86
C TYR A 221 -15.38 -18.31 -4.77
N GLU A 222 -15.44 -19.42 -4.02
CA GLU A 222 -16.31 -19.53 -2.84
C GLU A 222 -15.94 -18.48 -1.77
N TYR A 223 -14.65 -18.23 -1.59
CA TYR A 223 -14.17 -17.19 -0.69
C TYR A 223 -14.60 -15.79 -1.15
N ALA A 224 -14.49 -15.46 -2.45
CA ALA A 224 -14.98 -14.19 -2.98
C ALA A 224 -16.51 -14.02 -2.77
N LYS A 225 -17.29 -15.08 -2.97
CA LYS A 225 -18.73 -15.09 -2.67
C LYS A 225 -19.02 -14.90 -1.18
N LYS A 226 -18.23 -15.51 -0.30
CA LYS A 226 -18.34 -15.33 1.14
C LYS A 226 -18.07 -13.89 1.54
N ILE A 227 -17.00 -13.28 1.02
CA ILE A 227 -16.68 -11.86 1.24
C ILE A 227 -17.82 -10.98 0.78
N TRP A 228 -18.29 -11.16 -0.47
CA TRP A 228 -19.40 -10.39 -1.02
C TRP A 228 -20.64 -10.42 -0.11
N LYS A 229 -20.97 -11.59 0.43
CA LYS A 229 -22.13 -11.79 1.30
C LYS A 229 -21.90 -11.21 2.71
N THR A 230 -20.77 -11.52 3.35
CA THR A 230 -20.50 -11.09 4.73
C THR A 230 -20.36 -9.57 4.85
N PHE A 231 -19.76 -8.92 3.86
CA PHE A 231 -19.63 -7.46 3.82
C PHE A 231 -20.85 -6.76 3.20
N GLU A 232 -21.92 -7.51 2.90
CA GLU A 232 -23.17 -7.01 2.33
C GLU A 232 -22.96 -6.14 1.08
N CYS A 233 -22.01 -6.53 0.21
CA CYS A 233 -21.69 -5.79 -1.01
C CYS A 233 -22.93 -5.69 -1.91
N LYS A 234 -23.31 -4.47 -2.27
CA LYS A 234 -24.45 -4.20 -3.17
C LYS A 234 -23.98 -4.04 -4.60
N THR A 235 -22.75 -3.58 -4.78
CA THR A 235 -22.14 -3.28 -6.06
C THR A 235 -20.68 -3.74 -6.10
N MET A 236 -20.14 -3.88 -7.32
CA MET A 236 -18.71 -4.12 -7.53
C MET A 236 -17.85 -3.00 -6.97
N ARG A 237 -18.38 -1.78 -6.84
CA ARG A 237 -17.72 -0.69 -6.11
C ARG A 237 -17.48 -1.03 -4.65
N ASP A 238 -18.44 -1.64 -3.97
CA ASP A 238 -18.29 -2.02 -2.56
C ASP A 238 -17.19 -3.09 -2.42
N PHE A 239 -17.21 -4.10 -3.29
CA PHE A 239 -16.21 -5.17 -3.33
C PHE A 239 -14.81 -4.65 -3.67
N HIS A 240 -14.71 -3.76 -4.67
CA HIS A 240 -13.45 -3.10 -5.04
C HIS A 240 -12.89 -2.24 -3.91
N ASN A 241 -13.74 -1.46 -3.25
CA ASN A 241 -13.31 -0.62 -2.15
C ASN A 241 -12.83 -1.47 -0.96
N LEU A 242 -13.50 -2.59 -0.70
CA LEU A 242 -13.06 -3.55 0.31
C LEU A 242 -11.71 -4.18 -0.05
N TYR A 243 -11.50 -4.54 -1.32
CA TYR A 243 -10.24 -5.09 -1.81
C TYR A 243 -9.09 -4.11 -1.60
N LEU A 244 -9.28 -2.84 -1.96
CA LEU A 244 -8.31 -1.75 -1.75
C LEU A 244 -8.02 -1.46 -0.28
N LEU A 245 -9.00 -1.69 0.61
CA LEU A 245 -8.88 -1.36 2.03
C LEU A 245 -8.11 -2.42 2.82
N ASN A 246 -8.15 -3.68 2.37
CA ASN A 246 -7.59 -4.84 3.05
C ASN A 246 -6.08 -4.99 2.83
#